data_AF-A0A0W0STQ9-F1
#
_entry.id   AF-A0A0W0STQ9-F1
#
_cell.length_a   1.000
_cell.length_b   1.000
_cell.length_c   1.000
_cell.angle_alpha   90.00
_cell.angle_beta   90.00
_cell.angle_gamma   90.00
#
_symmetry.space_group_name_H-M   'P 1'
#
loop_
_entity.id
_entity.type
_entity.pdbx_description
1 polymer ?
#
loop_
_entity_poly.entity_id
_entity_poly.type
_entity_poly.pdbx_seq_one_letter_code
_entity_poly.pdbx_strand_id
1 'polypeptide(L)'
;MDVFIGRKKFNTSAQLFSHLAPYQQSLFGMRVHIFGQLLYLAGSKNSRDKLMIVVTNKNPKNAIACYLRRWEIETLFCALKTRGWRFEETHIV
;
A
#
# COMPACT_ATOMS: atom_id res chain seq x y z
N MET A 1 3.73 12.65 -1.45
CA MET A 1 2.42 12.75 -2.12
C MET A 1 1.61 13.77 -1.35
N ASP A 2 1.20 14.83 -2.04
CA ASP A 2 0.36 15.87 -1.47
C ASP A 2 -1.06 15.35 -1.32
N VAL A 3 -1.71 15.66 -0.19
CA VAL A 3 -3.09 15.27 0.09
C VAL A 3 -3.88 16.54 0.39
N PHE A 4 -5.03 16.68 -0.26
CA PHE A 4 -5.92 17.80 -0.02
C PHE A 4 -7.16 17.33 0.71
N ILE A 5 -7.44 17.96 1.85
CA ILE A 5 -8.65 17.75 2.66
C ILE A 5 -9.42 19.06 2.65
N GLY A 6 -10.46 19.13 1.82
CA GLY A 6 -11.14 20.40 1.52
C GLY A 6 -10.14 21.43 0.96
N ARG A 7 -10.05 22.59 1.61
CA ARG A 7 -9.09 23.66 1.25
C ARG A 7 -7.70 23.49 1.88
N LYS A 8 -7.54 22.55 2.83
CA LYS A 8 -6.30 22.38 3.57
C LYS A 8 -5.37 21.42 2.82
N LYS A 9 -4.18 21.92 2.46
CA LYS A 9 -3.11 21.12 1.85
C LYS A 9 -2.29 20.45 2.95
N PHE A 10 -2.08 19.15 2.82
CA PHE A 10 -1.12 18.38 3.59
C PHE A 10 0.04 18.01 2.66
N ASN A 11 1.26 18.41 3.03
CA ASN A 11 2.45 18.22 2.20
C ASN A 11 2.88 16.75 2.11
N THR A 12 2.41 15.88 3.03
CA THR A 12 2.76 14.46 2.97
C THR A 12 1.63 13.61 3.52
N SER A 13 1.17 12.66 2.72
CA SER A 13 0.26 11.59 3.14
C SER A 13 0.72 10.85 4.41
N ALA A 14 2.03 10.77 4.64
CA ALA A 14 2.62 10.19 5.85
C ALA A 14 2.22 10.90 7.15
N GLN A 15 1.97 12.22 7.11
CA GLN A 15 1.55 12.97 8.30
C GLN A 15 0.17 12.52 8.81
N LEU A 16 -0.71 12.00 7.93
CA LEU A 16 -2.02 11.49 8.31
C LEU A 16 -1.92 10.19 9.13
N PHE A 17 -0.79 9.49 9.00
CA PHE A 17 -0.55 8.16 9.54
C PHE A 17 0.63 8.14 10.53
N SER A 18 1.09 9.31 10.99
CA SER A 18 2.20 9.42 11.94
C SER A 18 1.91 8.79 13.31
N HIS A 19 0.63 8.73 13.69
CA HIS A 19 0.15 8.17 14.96
C HIS A 19 0.12 6.63 15.02
N LEU A 20 0.37 5.94 13.90
CA LEU A 20 0.34 4.47 13.86
C LEU A 20 1.51 3.87 14.64
N ALA A 21 1.21 2.90 15.50
CA ALA A 21 2.20 2.01 16.10
C ALA A 21 2.63 0.90 15.12
N PRO A 22 3.77 0.23 15.36
CA PRO A 22 4.15 -0.97 14.60
C PRO A 22 3.03 -2.02 14.62
N TYR A 23 2.85 -2.74 13.50
CA TYR A 23 1.79 -3.73 13.26
C TYR A 23 0.35 -3.19 13.26
N GLN A 24 0.17 -1.88 13.49
CA GLN A 24 -1.14 -1.27 13.44
C GLN A 24 -1.53 -0.94 11.99
N GLN A 25 -2.83 -0.99 11.74
CA GLN A 25 -3.47 -0.56 10.50
C GLN A 25 -4.52 0.49 10.84
N SER A 26 -4.66 1.50 9.98
CA SER A 26 -5.63 2.57 10.15
C SER A 26 -6.20 2.98 8.81
N LEU A 27 -7.51 3.20 8.78
CA LEU A 27 -8.20 3.74 7.63
C LEU A 27 -8.39 5.24 7.84
N PHE A 28 -8.13 6.03 6.81
CA PHE A 28 -8.53 7.42 6.86
C PHE A 28 -10.04 7.50 6.66
N GLY A 29 -10.75 8.06 7.66
CA GLY A 29 -12.21 7.99 7.75
C GLY A 29 -12.99 8.73 6.65
N MET A 30 -12.31 9.45 5.76
CA MET A 30 -12.92 10.18 4.66
C MET A 30 -12.12 10.03 3.37
N ARG A 31 -12.75 10.36 2.24
CA ARG A 31 -12.02 10.50 0.98
C ARG A 31 -11.21 11.79 0.97
N VAL A 32 -10.07 11.75 0.29
CA VAL A 32 -9.16 12.88 0.15
C VAL A 32 -8.78 13.06 -1.32
N HIS A 33 -8.45 14.29 -1.69
CA HIS A 33 -7.98 14.57 -3.05
C HIS A 33 -6.50 14.25 -3.17
N ILE A 34 -6.17 13.32 -4.07
CA ILE A 34 -4.82 12.89 -4.40
C ILE A 34 -4.74 12.81 -5.93
N PHE A 35 -3.72 13.44 -6.52
CA PHE A 35 -3.57 13.51 -7.98
C PHE A 35 -4.83 13.99 -8.72
N GLY A 36 -5.56 14.95 -8.13
CA GLY A 36 -6.83 15.47 -8.69
C GLY A 36 -8.04 14.54 -8.54
N GLN A 37 -7.87 13.35 -7.97
CA GLN A 37 -8.93 12.35 -7.80
C GLN A 37 -9.34 12.20 -6.34
N LEU A 38 -10.63 11.96 -6.10
CA LEU A 38 -11.18 11.76 -4.76
C LEU A 38 -11.09 10.28 -4.36
N LEU A 39 -10.13 9.94 -3.48
CA LEU A 39 -9.72 8.57 -3.18
C LEU A 39 -9.70 8.29 -1.67
N TYR A 40 -9.76 7.03 -1.29
CA TYR A 40 -9.56 6.59 0.09
C TYR A 40 -8.08 6.28 0.36
N LEU A 41 -7.70 6.41 1.63
CA LEU A 41 -6.38 6.09 2.14
C LEU A 41 -6.47 5.04 3.25
N ALA A 42 -5.53 4.09 3.21
CA ALA A 42 -5.27 3.17 4.30
C ALA A 42 -3.76 3.16 4.60
N GLY A 43 -3.40 3.16 5.88
CA GLY A 43 -2.01 3.17 6.35
C GLY A 43 -1.72 1.97 7.23
N SER A 44 -0.51 1.43 7.12
CA SER A 44 -0.01 0.39 8.02
C SER A 44 1.48 0.58 8.29
N LYS A 45 1.92 0.25 9.50
CA LYS A 45 3.35 0.11 9.80
C LYS A 45 3.74 -1.34 9.95
N ASN A 46 4.90 -1.69 9.41
CA ASN A 46 5.48 -3.01 9.61
C ASN A 46 6.30 -3.09 10.91
N SER A 47 6.88 -4.26 11.16
CA SER A 47 7.75 -4.54 12.32
C SER A 47 9.00 -3.66 12.42
N ARG A 48 9.43 -3.05 11.31
CA ARG A 48 10.59 -2.16 11.22
C ARG A 48 10.19 -0.68 11.28
N ASP A 49 8.99 -0.40 11.78
CA ASP A 49 8.37 0.93 11.83
C ASP A 49 8.27 1.64 10.46
N LYS A 50 8.37 0.88 9.35
CA LYS A 50 8.23 1.45 8.00
C LYS A 50 6.76 1.62 7.66
N LEU A 51 6.40 2.84 7.29
CA LEU A 51 5.05 3.20 6.88
C LEU A 51 4.77 2.78 5.43
N MET A 52 3.64 2.10 5.27
CA MET A 52 3.03 1.76 3.99
C MET A 52 1.69 2.48 3.87
N ILE A 53 1.47 3.16 2.74
CA ILE A 53 0.21 3.84 2.45
C ILE A 53 -0.37 3.23 1.18
N VAL A 54 -1.62 2.79 1.27
CA VAL A 54 -2.39 2.24 0.14
C VAL A 54 -3.49 3.24 -0.22
N VAL A 55 -3.54 3.61 -1.50
CA VAL A 55 -4.58 4.48 -2.07
C VAL A 55 -5.58 3.61 -2.84
N THR A 56 -6.87 3.82 -2.64
CA THR A 56 -7.90 3.06 -3.37
C THR A 56 -9.13 3.89 -3.71
N ASN A 57 -9.74 3.61 -4.85
CA ASN A 57 -11.07 4.12 -5.23
C ASN A 57 -12.21 3.21 -4.76
N LYS A 58 -11.90 2.02 -4.22
CA LYS A 58 -12.87 1.03 -3.72
C LYS A 58 -13.02 1.11 -2.20
N ASN A 59 -13.77 0.18 -1.61
CA ASN A 59 -13.96 0.09 -0.17
C ASN A 59 -12.60 -0.01 0.56
N PRO A 60 -12.27 0.94 1.45
CA PRO A 60 -10.97 0.98 2.11
C PRO A 60 -10.73 -0.16 3.10
N LYS A 61 -11.79 -0.82 3.60
CA LYS A 61 -11.68 -1.91 4.59
C LYS A 61 -10.74 -3.03 4.14
N ASN A 62 -10.77 -3.37 2.84
CA ASN A 62 -9.97 -4.45 2.28
C ASN A 62 -8.72 -3.94 1.56
N ALA A 63 -8.42 -2.64 1.57
CA ALA A 63 -7.35 -2.05 0.77
C ALA A 63 -5.97 -2.64 1.12
N ILE A 64 -5.67 -2.74 2.42
CA ILE A 64 -4.40 -3.29 2.91
C ILE A 64 -4.32 -4.79 2.59
N ALA A 65 -5.36 -5.56 2.87
CA ALA A 65 -5.40 -6.99 2.57
C ALA A 65 -5.20 -7.28 1.07
N CYS A 66 -5.89 -6.55 0.19
CA CYS A 66 -5.71 -6.66 -1.26
C CYS A 66 -4.30 -6.30 -1.70
N TYR A 67 -3.71 -5.23 -1.13
CA TYR A 67 -2.34 -4.85 -1.42
C TYR A 67 -1.35 -5.95 -1.02
N LEU A 68 -1.50 -6.50 0.20
CA LEU A 68 -0.65 -7.59 0.69
C LEU A 68 -0.76 -8.82 -0.21
N ARG A 69 -1.96 -9.20 -0.64
CA ARG A 69 -2.16 -10.33 -1.54
C ARG A 69 -1.48 -10.13 -2.89
N ARG A 70 -1.55 -8.93 -3.47
CA ARG A 70 -0.83 -8.59 -4.71
C ARG A 70 0.68 -8.65 -4.50
N TRP A 71 1.18 -8.14 -3.37
CA TRP A 71 2.59 -8.18 -3.02
C TRP A 71 3.11 -9.62 -2.87
N GLU A 72 2.34 -10.51 -2.26
CA GLU A 72 2.67 -11.95 -2.17
C GLU A 72 2.85 -12.55 -3.57
N ILE A 73 1.92 -12.27 -4.49
CA ILE A 73 1.97 -12.75 -5.88
C ILE A 73 3.22 -12.19 -6.60
N GLU A 74 3.51 -10.90 -6.46
CA GLU A 74 4.70 -10.27 -7.05
C GLU A 74 6.00 -10.86 -6.50
N THR A 75 6.04 -11.12 -5.19
CA THR A 75 7.20 -11.73 -4.52
C THR A 75 7.41 -13.16 -5.02
N LEU A 76 6.33 -13.93 -5.19
CA LEU A 76 6.38 -15.28 -5.76
C LEU A 76 6.93 -15.26 -7.19
N PHE A 77 6.39 -14.41 -8.06
CA PHE A 77 6.90 -14.31 -9.44
C PHE A 77 8.36 -13.84 -9.49
N CYS A 78 8.77 -12.93 -8.61
CA CYS A 78 10.17 -12.52 -8.50
C CYS A 78 11.07 -13.70 -8.10
N ALA A 79 10.63 -14.53 -7.13
CA ALA A 79 11.36 -15.73 -6.72
C ALA A 79 11.50 -16.75 -7.85
N LEU A 80 10.43 -16.99 -8.63
CA LEU A 80 10.40 -17.95 -9.74
C LEU A 80 11.13 -17.49 -11.00
N LYS A 81 11.30 -16.17 -11.19
CA LYS A 81 12.00 -15.66 -12.37
C LYS A 81 13.48 -15.44 -12.14
N THR A 82 13.86 -14.87 -10.99
CA THR A 82 15.19 -14.27 -10.85
C THR A 82 15.95 -14.65 -9.57
N ARG A 83 15.27 -15.11 -8.52
CA ARG A 83 15.89 -15.28 -7.19
C ARG A 83 15.94 -16.72 -6.66
N GLY A 84 15.48 -17.71 -7.43
CA GLY A 84 15.42 -19.11 -7.02
C GLY A 84 15.36 -20.05 -8.21
N TRP A 85 14.26 -20.79 -8.34
CA TRP A 85 14.04 -21.75 -9.42
C TRP A 85 13.65 -21.02 -10.70
N ARG A 86 14.64 -20.70 -11.54
CA ARG A 86 14.47 -19.93 -12.79
C ARG A 86 13.65 -20.73 -13.79
N PHE A 87 12.34 -20.59 -13.72
CA PHE A 87 11.39 -21.36 -14.52
C PHE A 87 11.63 -21.21 -16.02
N GLU A 88 12.11 -20.03 -16.44
CA GLU A 88 12.46 -19.73 -17.83
C GLU A 88 13.65 -20.56 -18.36
N GLU A 89 14.52 -21.05 -17.49
CA GLU A 89 15.69 -21.88 -17.86
C GLU A 89 15.46 -23.37 -17.63
N THR A 90 14.37 -23.73 -16.95
CA THR A 90 14.09 -25.12 -16.58
C THR A 90 13.13 -25.73 -17.60
N HIS A 91 13.68 -26.41 -18.61
CA HIS A 91 12.86 -27.17 -19.56
C HIS A 91 12.45 -28.50 -18.91
N ILE A 92 11.15 -28.66 -18.65
CA ILE A 92 10.57 -29.94 -18.24
C ILE A 92 10.36 -30.75 -19.52
N VAL A 93 11.14 -31.81 -19.70
CA VAL A 93 11.00 -32.81 -20.77
C VAL A 93 10.02 -33.89 -20.32
#